data_AF-A0A9E2R793-F1
#
_entry.id   AF-A0A9E2R793-F1
#
_cell.length_a   1.000
_cell.length_b   1.000
_cell.length_c   1.000
_cell.angle_alpha   90.00
_cell.angle_beta   90.00
_cell.angle_gamma   90.00
#
_symmetry.space_group_name_H-M   'P 1'
#
loop_
_entity.id
_entity.type
_entity.pdbx_description
1 polymer ?
#
loop_
_entity_poly.entity_id
_entity_poly.type
_entity_poly.pdbx_seq_one_letter_code
_entity_poly.pdbx_strand_id
1 'polypeptide(L)' 'MLYPLTFQPILKERVWGGRNLERLYHKPLPPAVPIGESWEISDRPDAISVIANGPLAGRDLHWLMSEHGAELL' A
#
# COMPACT_ATOMS: atom_id res chain seq x y z
N MET A 1 12.66 -10.59 14.32
CA MET A 1 12.35 -11.64 13.33
C MET A 1 11.17 -11.16 12.52
N LEU A 2 11.36 -11.08 11.20
CA LEU A 2 10.29 -10.69 10.28
C LEU A 2 9.21 -11.77 10.21
N TYR A 3 8.04 -11.36 9.72
CA TYR A 3 6.85 -12.19 9.54
C TYR A 3 6.17 -11.76 8.23
N PRO A 4 5.16 -12.48 7.70
CA PRO A 4 4.44 -12.03 6.52
C PRO A 4 3.84 -10.63 6.72
N LEU A 5 4.40 -9.65 6.01
CA LEU A 5 3.99 -8.25 6.09
C LEU A 5 2.88 -7.99 5.07
N THR A 6 1.79 -7.40 5.54
CA THR A 6 0.76 -6.80 4.68
C THR A 6 0.87 -5.28 4.76
N PHE A 7 0.38 -4.59 3.73
CA PHE A 7 0.51 -3.13 3.62
C PHE A 7 -0.85 -2.50 3.36
N GLN A 8 -1.01 -1.26 3.82
CA GLN A 8 -2.16 -0.44 3.50
C GLN A 8 -2.06 -0.01 2.03
N PRO A 9 -3.11 -0.21 1.21
CA PRO A 9 -3.08 0.20 -0.19
C PRO A 9 -3.12 1.72 -0.30
N ILE A 10 -2.30 2.28 -1.19
CA ILE A 10 -2.33 3.70 -1.53
C ILE A 10 -3.18 3.86 -2.78
N LEU A 11 -4.39 4.38 -2.62
CA LEU A 11 -5.31 4.62 -3.72
C LEU A 11 -4.96 5.94 -4.43
N LYS A 12 -4.88 5.92 -5.75
CA LYS A 12 -4.61 7.13 -6.56
C LYS A 12 -5.78 7.45 -7.46
N GLU A 13 -6.27 8.69 -7.33
CA GLU A 13 -7.22 9.28 -8.26
C GLU A 13 -6.57 9.50 -9.63
N ARG A 14 -7.26 9.12 -10.69
CA ARG A 14 -6.81 9.26 -12.08
C ARG A 14 -7.99 9.59 -12.99
N VAL A 15 -7.74 10.30 -14.09
CA VAL A 15 -8.75 10.65 -15.09
C VAL A 15 -9.40 9.41 -15.75
N TRP A 16 -8.66 8.30 -15.79
CA TRP A 16 -9.13 7.00 -16.28
C TRP A 16 -9.66 6.10 -15.15
N GLY A 17 -9.72 6.62 -13.93
CA GLY A 17 -10.18 5.91 -12.75
C GLY A 17 -11.67 5.63 -12.77
N GLY A 18 -12.11 4.77 -11.85
CA GLY A 18 -13.50 4.35 -11.78
C GLY A 18 -13.74 3.38 -10.62
N ARG A 19 -14.63 2.40 -10.83
CA ARG A 19 -15.01 1.42 -9.79
C ARG A 19 -14.59 -0.01 -10.09
N ASN A 20 -13.71 -0.23 -11.07
CA ASN A 20 -13.26 -1.57 -11.42
C ASN A 20 -12.48 -2.23 -10.27
N LEU A 21 -11.64 -1.48 -9.54
CA LEU A 21 -10.89 -2.02 -8.40
C LEU A 21 -11.82 -2.52 -7.28
N GLU A 22 -12.91 -1.80 -7.01
CA GLU A 22 -13.95 -2.25 -6.09
C GLU A 22 -14.72 -3.45 -6.65
N ARG A 23 -15.18 -3.38 -7.90
CA ARG A 23 -16.04 -4.41 -8.50
C ARG A 23 -15.34 -5.76 -8.69
N LEU A 24 -14.07 -5.74 -9.11
CA LEU A 24 -13.31 -6.95 -9.46
C LEU A 24 -12.52 -7.51 -8.29
N TYR A 25 -12.03 -6.65 -7.39
CA TYR A 25 -11.11 -7.04 -6.32
C TYR A 25 -11.62 -6.66 -4.92
N HIS A 26 -12.85 -6.19 -4.81
CA HIS A 26 -13.50 -5.82 -3.54
C HIS A 26 -12.68 -4.81 -2.72
N LYS A 27 -11.89 -3.97 -3.39
CA LYS A 27 -11.11 -2.93 -2.74
C LYS A 27 -12.04 -1.85 -2.17
N PRO A 28 -11.85 -1.42 -0.90
CA PRO A 28 -12.62 -0.33 -0.34
C PRO A 28 -12.20 0.97 -1.02
N LEU A 29 -13.08 1.58 -1.80
CA LEU A 29 -12.82 2.84 -2.47
C LEU A 29 -13.66 3.97 -1.85
N PRO A 30 -13.10 5.18 -1.67
CA PRO A 30 -13.89 6.34 -1.26
C PRO A 30 -15.04 6.61 -2.26
N PRO A 31 -16.22 7.05 -1.78
CA PRO A 31 -17.36 7.32 -2.65
C PRO A 31 -17.06 8.50 -3.58
N ALA A 32 -17.57 8.43 -4.82
CA ALA A 32 -17.48 9.48 -5.84
C ALA A 32 -16.06 9.92 -6.27
N VAL A 33 -14.99 9.21 -5.88
CA VAL A 33 -13.62 9.46 -6.36
C VAL A 33 -13.25 8.44 -7.46
N PRO A 34 -12.79 8.89 -8.65
CA PRO A 34 -12.35 7.99 -9.71
C PRO A 34 -10.95 7.44 -9.41
N ILE A 35 -10.88 6.31 -8.71
CA ILE A 35 -9.62 5.62 -8.42
C ILE A 35 -9.19 4.79 -9.63
N GLY A 36 -8.00 5.09 -10.16
CA GLY A 36 -7.40 4.32 -11.26
C GLY A 36 -6.39 3.30 -10.75
N GLU A 37 -5.58 3.68 -9.77
CA GLU A 37 -4.47 2.84 -9.29
C GLU A 37 -4.68 2.48 -7.82
N SER A 38 -4.29 1.25 -7.47
CA SER A 38 -4.07 0.82 -6.09
C SER A 38 -2.61 0.40 -5.99
N TRP A 39 -1.79 1.21 -5.33
CA TRP A 39 -0.38 0.89 -5.11
C TRP A 39 -0.28 0.08 -3.82
N GLU A 40 0.04 -1.19 -3.96
CA GLU A 40 0.11 -2.12 -2.83
C GLU A 40 1.45 -2.00 -2.10
N ILE A 41 2.55 -1.82 -2.85
CA ILE A 41 3.92 -1.70 -2.33
C ILE A 41 4.61 -0.55 -3.06
N SER A 42 5.10 0.44 -2.30
CA SER A 42 5.82 1.57 -2.84
C SER A 42 6.75 2.17 -1.79
N ASP A 43 7.99 2.47 -2.20
CA ASP A 43 8.99 3.16 -1.38
C ASP A 43 9.26 4.59 -1.90
N ARG A 44 8.23 5.21 -2.48
CA ARG A 44 8.36 6.58 -3.02
C ARG A 44 8.14 7.61 -1.93
N PRO A 45 8.93 8.71 -1.87
CA PRO A 45 8.78 9.74 -0.85
C PRO A 45 7.38 10.36 -0.76
N ASP A 46 6.67 10.44 -1.89
CA ASP A 46 5.31 11.01 -1.99
C ASP A 46 4.18 9.97 -1.83
N ALA A 47 4.52 8.69 -1.69
CA ALA A 47 3.57 7.60 -1.70
C ALA A 47 4.20 6.35 -1.08
N ILE A 48 4.55 6.41 0.20
CA ILE A 48 5.22 5.31 0.89
C ILE A 48 4.21 4.33 1.51
N SER A 49 4.41 3.03 1.29
CA SER A 49 3.55 1.99 1.85
C SER A 49 3.80 1.81 3.34
N VAL A 50 2.71 1.64 4.10
CA VAL A 50 2.75 1.45 5.56
C VAL A 50 2.32 0.03 5.91
N ILE A 51 3.06 -0.62 6.81
CA ILE A 51 2.78 -1.97 7.29
C ILE A 51 1.43 -1.98 8.03
N ALA A 52 0.55 -2.91 7.66
CA ALA A 52 -0.83 -2.98 8.13
C ALA A 52 -1.06 -3.99 9.26
N ASN A 53 -0.10 -4.88 9.54
CA ASN A 53 -0.29 -5.99 10.47
C ASN A 53 0.89 -6.23 11.41
N GLY A 54 0.59 -6.87 12.55
CA GLY A 54 1.58 -7.39 13.49
C GLY A 54 2.36 -6.31 14.25
N PRO A 55 3.46 -6.71 14.93
CA PRO A 55 4.23 -5.82 15.82
C PRO A 55 4.89 -4.62 15.14
N LEU A 56 5.15 -4.67 13.83
CA LEU A 56 5.75 -3.59 13.04
C LEU A 56 4.71 -2.71 12.33
N ALA A 57 3.40 -2.93 12.57
CA ALA A 57 2.35 -2.11 11.97
C ALA A 57 2.55 -0.61 12.26
N GLY A 58 2.26 0.22 11.25
CA GLY A 58 2.47 1.68 11.31
C GLY A 58 3.88 2.15 10.97
N ARG A 59 4.86 1.24 10.82
CA ARG A 59 6.14 1.58 10.17
C ARG A 59 5.98 1.60 8.65
N ASP A 60 6.76 2.44 7.98
CA ASP A 60 6.77 2.55 6.53
C ASP A 60 7.83 1.64 5.87
N LEU A 61 7.69 1.45 4.56
CA LEU A 61 8.57 0.58 3.78
C LEU A 61 10.02 1.08 3.74
N HIS A 62 10.25 2.39 3.81
CA HIS A 62 11.59 2.97 3.77
C HIS A 62 12.36 2.61 5.05
N TRP A 63 11.72 2.79 6.20
CA TRP A 63 12.23 2.34 7.48
C TRP A 63 12.53 0.84 7.44
N LEU A 64 11.61 0.03 6.90
CA LEU A 64 11.78 -1.40 6.82
C LEU A 64 12.99 -1.81 5.95
N MET A 65 13.16 -1.19 4.78
CA MET A 65 14.31 -1.45 3.90
C MET A 65 15.63 -0.97 4.51
N SER A 66 15.59 0.13 5.28
CA SER A 66 16.78 0.70 5.93
C SER A 66 17.26 -0.16 7.11
N GLU A 67 16.35 -0.63 7.95
CA GLU A 67 16.68 -1.37 9.18
C GLU A 67 16.75 -2.89 8.98
N HIS A 68 15.98 -3.42 8.02
CA HIS A 68 15.79 -4.87 7.82
C HIS A 68 16.00 -5.32 6.37
N GLY A 69 16.54 -4.48 5.48
CA GLY A 69 16.68 -4.78 4.05
C GLY A 69 17.46 -6.08 3.77
N ALA A 70 18.48 -6.40 4.56
CA ALA A 70 19.26 -7.63 4.41
C ALA A 70 18.50 -8.91 4.81
N GLU A 71 17.45 -8.81 5.64
CA GLU A 71 16.58 -9.94 5.96
C GLU A 71 15.45 -10.12 4.92
N LEU A 72 15.21 -9.12 4.08
CA LEU A 72 14.13 -9.07 3.09
C LEU A 72 14.55 -9.48 1.67
N LEU A 73 15.83 -9.30 1.32
CA LEU A 73 16.42 -9.52 -0.01
C LEU A 73 17.30 -10.78 -0.04
#